data_AF-A0A8S0XL92-F1
#
_entry.id   AF-A0A8S0XL92-F1
#
_cell.length_a   1.000
_cell.length_b   1.000
_cell.length_c   1.000
_cell.angle_alpha   90.00
_cell.angle_beta   90.00
_cell.angle_gamma   90.00
#
_symmetry.space_group_name_H-M   'P 1'
#
loop_
_entity.id
_entity.type
_entity.pdbx_description
1 polymer ?
#
loop_
_entity_poly.entity_id
_entity_poly.type
_entity_poly.pdbx_seq_one_letter_code
_entity_poly.pdbx_strand_id
1 'polypeptide(L)'
;MSITAIPTIIFCKGILAMWKTNLIIINGTNKFEIIMNIIKFMILTLVIITVVDLIFSSVLEKKSGIKQNMIELTLMYLVFLLYAIIYSHFSINNKLIIKKEGIPYMSIYLFVLYVLLLISFKIIGRLYKKIILKNRDCIK
;
A
#
# COMPACT_ATOMS: atom_id res chain seq x y z
N MET A 1 -14.66 -2.87 15.18
CA MET A 1 -13.49 -2.34 14.45
C MET A 1 -13.68 -2.61 12.98
N SER A 2 -13.79 -1.56 12.17
CA SER A 2 -14.00 -1.68 10.72
C SER A 2 -12.84 -2.42 10.07
N ILE A 3 -13.15 -3.37 9.18
CA ILE A 3 -12.16 -4.17 8.43
C ILE A 3 -11.14 -3.28 7.68
N THR A 4 -11.50 -2.03 7.38
CA THR A 4 -10.66 -1.01 6.76
C THR A 4 -9.60 -0.40 7.68
N ALA A 5 -9.72 -0.55 9.00
CA ALA A 5 -8.73 -0.01 9.95
C ALA A 5 -7.47 -0.88 10.04
N ILE A 6 -7.56 -2.16 9.70
CA ILE A 6 -6.45 -3.12 9.86
C ILE A 6 -5.26 -2.76 8.96
N PRO A 7 -5.42 -2.51 7.65
CA PRO A 7 -4.31 -2.10 6.79
C PRO A 7 -3.66 -0.79 7.24
N THR A 8 -4.47 0.16 7.73
CA THR A 8 -4.00 1.45 8.26
C THR A 8 -3.16 1.29 9.53
N ILE A 9 -3.59 0.43 10.46
CA ILE A 9 -2.84 0.16 11.69
C ILE A 9 -1.51 -0.54 11.36
N ILE A 10 -1.53 -1.51 10.44
CA ILE A 10 -0.32 -2.18 9.95
C ILE A 10 0.61 -1.14 9.32
N PHE A 11 0.07 -0.27 8.45
CA PHE A 11 0.80 0.81 7.79
C PHE A 11 1.57 1.66 8.80
N CYS A 12 0.86 2.22 9.79
CA CYS A 12 1.46 3.09 10.79
C CYS A 12 2.51 2.36 11.64
N LYS A 13 2.25 1.10 12.04
CA LYS A 13 3.19 0.31 12.84
C LYS A 13 4.50 0.02 12.10
N GLY A 14 4.43 -0.35 10.81
CA GLY A 14 5.65 -0.62 10.04
C GLY A 14 6.50 0.62 9.81
N ILE A 15 5.87 1.78 9.54
CA ILE A 15 6.58 3.05 9.44
C ILE A 15 7.24 3.43 10.77
N LEU A 16 6.53 3.29 11.90
CA LEU A 16 7.10 3.53 13.22
C LEU A 16 8.27 2.57 13.54
N ALA A 17 8.20 1.31 13.10
CA ALA A 17 9.29 0.36 13.27
C ALA A 17 10.52 0.78 12.45
N MET A 18 10.34 1.17 11.18
CA MET A 18 11.44 1.66 10.33
C MET A 18 12.07 2.96 10.86
N TRP A 19 11.26 3.80 11.49
CA TRP A 19 11.76 5.02 12.14
C TRP A 19 12.63 4.67 13.35
N LYS A 20 12.20 3.71 14.18
CA LYS A 20 12.98 3.21 15.33
C LYS A 20 14.29 2.54 14.92
N THR A 21 14.31 1.81 13.80
CA THR A 21 15.53 1.18 13.26
C THR A 21 16.37 2.16 12.44
N ASN A 22 16.04 3.45 12.46
CA ASN A 22 16.80 4.53 11.83
C ASN A 22 16.92 4.38 10.29
N LEU A 23 16.00 3.64 9.66
CA LEU A 23 15.92 3.45 8.20
C LEU A 23 15.21 4.63 7.51
N ILE A 24 14.35 5.32 8.25
CA ILE A 24 13.69 6.55 7.83
C ILE A 24 13.85 7.62 8.91
N ILE A 25 13.82 8.89 8.52
CA ILE A 25 13.79 10.04 9.41
C ILE A 25 12.46 10.74 9.21
N ILE A 26 11.72 10.98 10.29
CA ILE A 26 10.48 11.76 10.26
C ILE A 26 10.73 13.04 11.03
N ASN A 27 10.74 14.17 10.33
CA ASN A 27 10.92 15.48 10.93
C ASN A 27 9.56 16.03 11.37
N GLY A 28 9.52 16.54 12.59
CA GLY A 28 8.35 17.19 13.18
C GLY A 28 8.73 17.78 14.53
N THR A 29 8.21 18.95 14.84
CA THR A 29 8.47 19.65 16.11
C THR A 29 7.73 18.97 17.26
N ASN A 30 6.53 18.45 16.99
CA ASN A 30 5.64 17.84 17.97
C ASN A 30 5.14 16.46 17.49
N LYS A 31 4.70 15.61 18.43
CA LYS A 31 4.15 14.26 18.14
C LYS A 31 3.01 14.28 17.12
N PHE A 32 2.17 15.32 17.17
CA PHE A 32 1.07 15.48 16.23
C PHE A 32 1.54 15.68 14.78
N GLU A 33 2.61 16.46 14.56
CA GLU A 33 3.17 16.67 13.22
C GLU A 33 3.76 15.40 12.64
N ILE A 34 4.43 14.60 13.46
CA ILE A 34 4.99 13.29 13.07
C ILE A 34 3.85 12.39 12.57
N ILE A 35 2.75 12.28 13.34
CA ILE A 35 1.58 11.48 12.96
C ILE A 35 0.97 12.00 11.65
N MET A 36 0.81 13.32 11.51
CA MET A 36 0.27 13.91 10.29
C MET A 36 1.16 13.66 9.06
N ASN A 37 2.48 13.65 9.23
CA ASN A 37 3.42 13.32 8.15
C ASN A 37 3.29 11.86 7.72
N ILE A 38 3.12 10.93 8.67
CA ILE A 38 2.84 9.52 8.38
C ILE A 38 1.52 9.36 7.62
N ILE A 39 0.46 10.05 8.04
CA ILE A 39 -0.85 10.00 7.37
C ILE A 39 -0.76 10.56 5.95
N LYS A 40 -0.08 11.69 5.74
CA LYS A 40 0.14 12.25 4.39
C LYS A 40 0.88 11.28 3.48
N PHE A 41 1.92 10.65 4.02
CA PHE A 41 2.68 9.64 3.29
C PHE A 41 1.81 8.42 2.93
N MET A 42 0.95 7.96 3.85
CA MET A 42 -0.01 6.89 3.60
C MET A 42 -1.00 7.22 2.48
N ILE A 43 -1.61 8.41 2.52
CA ILE A 43 -2.58 8.84 1.51
C ILE A 43 -1.92 8.89 0.14
N LEU A 44 -0.72 9.50 0.06
CA LEU A 44 0.05 9.56 -1.19
C LEU A 44 0.35 8.15 -1.72
N THR A 45 0.78 7.24 -0.86
CA THR A 45 1.05 5.85 -1.20
C THR A 45 -0.20 5.16 -1.76
N LEU A 46 -1.36 5.33 -1.11
CA LEU A 46 -2.63 4.74 -1.56
C LEU A 46 -3.06 5.28 -2.92
N VAL A 47 -2.89 6.58 -3.16
CA VAL A 47 -3.20 7.20 -4.46
C VAL A 47 -2.31 6.61 -5.55
N ILE A 48 -1.00 6.51 -5.32
CA ILE A 48 -0.05 5.93 -6.29
C ILE A 48 -0.40 4.48 -6.57
N ILE A 49 -0.66 3.68 -5.53
CA ILE A 49 -1.08 2.28 -5.69
C ILE A 49 -2.30 2.21 -6.59
N THR A 50 -3.35 2.98 -6.30
CA THR A 50 -4.61 2.94 -7.04
C THR A 50 -4.41 3.34 -8.51
N VAL A 51 -3.65 4.42 -8.76
CA VAL A 51 -3.39 4.90 -10.13
C VAL A 51 -2.60 3.85 -10.93
N VAL A 52 -1.55 3.29 -10.34
CA VAL A 52 -0.69 2.30 -11.01
C VAL A 52 -1.45 1.00 -11.27
N ASP A 53 -2.24 0.54 -10.30
CA ASP A 53 -3.07 -0.67 -10.43
C ASP A 53 -4.11 -0.52 -11.55
N LEU A 54 -4.73 0.66 -11.67
CA LEU A 54 -5.65 0.98 -12.77
C LEU A 54 -4.93 1.01 -14.13
N ILE A 55 -3.73 1.59 -14.20
CA ILE A 55 -2.92 1.61 -15.43
C ILE A 55 -2.54 0.19 -15.83
N PHE A 56 -2.01 -0.62 -14.91
CA PHE A 56 -1.65 -2.02 -15.20
C PHE A 56 -2.86 -2.85 -15.59
N SER A 57 -3.98 -2.71 -14.90
CA SER A 57 -5.24 -3.37 -15.27
C SER A 57 -5.73 -3.00 -16.67
N SER A 58 -5.48 -1.75 -17.10
CA SER A 58 -5.89 -1.24 -18.41
C SER A 58 -4.93 -1.68 -19.52
N VAL A 59 -3.61 -1.65 -19.26
CA VAL A 59 -2.56 -1.99 -20.22
C VAL A 59 -2.43 -3.51 -20.41
N LEU A 60 -2.58 -4.29 -19.35
CA LEU A 60 -2.44 -5.75 -19.37
C LEU A 60 -3.76 -6.44 -19.78
N GLU A 61 -4.53 -5.88 -20.71
CA GLU A 61 -5.82 -6.36 -21.23
C GLU A 61 -6.16 -7.81 -20.86
N LYS A 62 -7.08 -7.98 -19.88
CA LYS A 62 -7.98 -9.12 -19.58
C LYS A 62 -7.51 -10.57 -19.86
N LYS A 63 -6.22 -10.86 -20.03
CA LYS A 63 -5.71 -12.22 -20.13
C LYS A 63 -5.61 -12.78 -18.71
N SER A 64 -6.69 -13.43 -18.30
CA SER A 64 -6.77 -14.12 -17.02
C SER A 64 -5.81 -15.31 -17.00
N GLY A 65 -4.66 -15.16 -16.33
CA GLY A 65 -3.69 -16.23 -16.20
C GLY A 65 -2.72 -15.97 -15.06
N ILE A 66 -2.23 -17.05 -14.43
CA ILE A 66 -1.26 -16.98 -13.32
C ILE A 66 0.01 -16.21 -13.75
N LYS A 67 0.46 -16.41 -15.00
CA LYS A 67 1.63 -15.70 -15.56
C LYS A 67 1.43 -14.19 -15.60
N GLN A 68 0.24 -13.73 -15.97
CA GLN A 68 -0.11 -12.30 -16.02
C GLN A 68 -0.05 -11.67 -14.63
N ASN A 69 -0.65 -12.34 -13.64
CA ASN A 69 -0.64 -11.89 -12.25
C ASN A 69 0.79 -11.79 -11.71
N MET A 70 1.67 -12.74 -12.04
CA MET A 70 3.07 -12.69 -11.61
C MET A 70 3.83 -11.52 -12.26
N ILE A 71 3.55 -11.21 -13.53
CA ILE A 71 4.13 -10.04 -14.21
C ILE A 71 3.65 -8.75 -13.54
N GLU A 72 2.35 -8.63 -13.27
CA GLU A 72 1.77 -7.47 -12.59
C GLU A 72 2.34 -7.26 -11.18
N LEU A 73 2.46 -8.33 -10.38
CA LEU A 73 3.11 -8.28 -9.07
C LEU A 73 4.57 -7.83 -9.18
N THR A 74 5.30 -8.34 -10.17
CA THR A 74 6.71 -7.98 -10.38
C THR A 74 6.85 -6.50 -10.79
N LEU A 75 6.01 -6.03 -11.69
CA LEU A 75 5.95 -4.62 -12.10
C LEU A 75 5.58 -3.73 -10.92
N MET A 76 4.63 -4.13 -10.09
CA MET A 76 4.24 -3.37 -8.91
C MET A 76 5.37 -3.27 -7.89
N TYR A 77 6.14 -4.35 -7.69
CA TYR A 77 7.35 -4.31 -6.87
C TYR A 77 8.37 -3.30 -7.42
N LEU A 78 8.62 -3.31 -8.73
CA LEU A 78 9.52 -2.34 -9.38
C LEU A 78 9.03 -0.90 -9.20
N VAL A 79 7.72 -0.67 -9.29
CA VAL A 79 7.13 0.65 -9.02
C VAL A 79 7.36 1.07 -7.57
N PHE A 80 7.21 0.17 -6.59
CA PHE A 80 7.53 0.49 -5.19
C PHE A 80 9.02 0.75 -4.95
N LEU A 81 9.89 0.07 -5.70
CA LEU A 81 11.32 0.33 -5.68
C LEU A 81 11.63 1.74 -6.20
N LEU A 82 11.12 2.07 -7.39
CA LEU A 82 11.23 3.40 -7.97
C LEU A 82 10.64 4.47 -7.06
N TYR A 83 9.48 4.22 -6.48
CA TYR A 83 8.82 5.14 -5.55
C TYR A 83 9.71 5.43 -4.32
N ALA A 84 10.27 4.40 -3.69
CA ALA A 84 11.15 4.58 -2.54
C ALA A 84 12.46 5.32 -2.92
N ILE A 85 13.00 5.06 -4.11
CA ILE A 85 14.19 5.76 -4.63
C ILE A 85 13.88 7.24 -4.88
N ILE A 86 12.79 7.55 -5.59
CA ILE A 86 12.37 8.93 -5.86
C ILE A 86 12.14 9.67 -4.54
N TYR A 87 11.46 9.03 -3.59
CA TYR A 87 11.18 9.65 -2.30
C TYR A 87 12.45 9.85 -1.45
N SER A 88 13.43 8.95 -1.56
CA SER A 88 14.75 9.10 -0.93
C SER A 88 15.59 10.21 -1.57
N HIS A 89 15.61 10.30 -2.91
CA HIS A 89 16.50 11.21 -3.62
C HIS A 89 15.95 12.64 -3.71
N PHE A 90 14.65 12.76 -3.93
CA PHE A 90 14.02 14.05 -4.22
C PHE A 90 13.60 14.80 -2.95
N SER A 91 13.70 14.16 -1.76
CA SER A 91 13.43 14.75 -0.43
C SER A 91 12.28 15.75 -0.42
N ILE A 92 11.17 15.40 -1.10
CA ILE A 92 10.13 16.34 -1.60
C ILE A 92 9.48 17.23 -0.53
N ASN A 93 9.79 17.06 0.75
CA ASN A 93 9.38 18.02 1.78
C ASN A 93 10.28 18.03 3.03
N ASN A 94 11.45 17.39 3.04
CA ASN A 94 12.28 17.14 4.24
C ASN A 94 11.52 16.59 5.48
N LYS A 95 10.24 16.21 5.36
CA LYS A 95 9.37 15.80 6.47
C LYS A 95 9.44 14.30 6.74
N LEU A 96 9.66 13.52 5.69
CA LEU A 96 9.95 12.09 5.78
C LEU A 96 11.08 11.82 4.78
N ILE A 97 12.21 11.35 5.29
CA ILE A 97 13.41 11.06 4.50
C ILE A 97 13.68 9.57 4.62
N ILE A 98 13.69 8.88 3.49
CA ILE A 98 14.08 7.48 3.42
C ILE A 98 15.59 7.44 3.23
N LYS A 99 16.33 6.81 4.16
CA LYS A 99 17.77 6.64 3.98
C LYS A 99 18.03 5.59 2.90
N LYS A 100 19.22 5.64 2.29
CA LYS A 100 19.63 4.66 1.25
C LYS A 100 19.44 3.22 1.71
N GLU A 101 19.82 2.91 2.95
CA GLU A 101 19.66 1.59 3.56
C GLU A 101 18.19 1.19 3.75
N GLY A 102 17.30 2.18 3.94
CA GLY A 102 15.86 1.98 4.14
C GLY A 102 15.08 1.76 2.85
N ILE A 103 15.63 2.07 1.68
CA ILE A 103 14.98 1.92 0.37
C ILE A 103 14.46 0.48 0.16
N PRO A 104 15.29 -0.58 0.22
CA PRO A 104 14.81 -1.95 -0.04
C PRO A 104 13.75 -2.39 0.97
N TYR A 105 13.91 -2.03 2.26
CA TYR A 105 12.94 -2.36 3.30
C TYR A 105 11.61 -1.68 3.05
N MET A 106 11.63 -0.40 2.66
CA MET A 106 10.43 0.35 2.34
C MET A 106 9.68 -0.26 1.17
N SER A 107 10.38 -0.61 0.10
CA SER A 107 9.79 -1.20 -1.10
C SER A 107 9.18 -2.57 -0.81
N ILE A 108 9.89 -3.44 -0.07
CA ILE A 108 9.36 -4.74 0.36
C ILE A 108 8.12 -4.55 1.24
N TYR A 109 8.18 -3.61 2.18
CA TYR A 109 7.07 -3.32 3.08
C TYR A 109 5.82 -2.85 2.33
N LEU A 110 5.97 -1.90 1.41
CA LEU A 110 4.88 -1.41 0.56
C LEU A 110 4.31 -2.53 -0.31
N PHE A 111 5.17 -3.40 -0.83
CA PHE A 111 4.75 -4.57 -1.59
C PHE A 111 3.92 -5.56 -0.76
N VAL A 112 4.37 -5.90 0.45
CA VAL A 112 3.61 -6.76 1.37
C VAL A 112 2.27 -6.12 1.73
N LEU A 113 2.24 -4.81 1.96
CA LEU A 113 1.03 -4.07 2.25
C LEU A 113 0.04 -4.09 1.08
N TYR A 114 0.54 -3.95 -0.15
CA TYR A 114 -0.27 -4.08 -1.37
C TYR A 114 -0.88 -5.48 -1.51
N VAL A 115 -0.08 -6.53 -1.31
CA VAL A 115 -0.58 -7.92 -1.34
C VAL A 115 -1.64 -8.15 -0.27
N LEU A 116 -1.45 -7.62 0.94
CA LEU A 116 -2.44 -7.67 2.02
C LEU A 116 -3.74 -6.95 1.65
N LEU A 117 -3.65 -5.79 0.99
CA LEU A 117 -4.82 -5.06 0.48
C LEU A 117 -5.56 -5.89 -0.57
N LEU A 118 -4.86 -6.43 -1.58
CA LEU A 118 -5.46 -7.29 -2.60
C LEU A 118 -6.21 -8.48 -2.00
N ILE A 119 -5.59 -9.18 -1.04
CA ILE A 119 -6.21 -10.31 -0.34
C ILE A 119 -7.45 -9.84 0.43
N SER A 120 -7.34 -8.73 1.16
CA SER A 120 -8.45 -8.16 1.93
C SER A 120 -9.63 -7.81 1.04
N PHE A 121 -9.41 -7.11 -0.07
CA PHE A 121 -10.45 -6.77 -1.04
C PHE A 121 -11.09 -8.02 -1.66
N LYS A 122 -10.29 -9.05 -1.99
CA LYS A 122 -10.81 -10.31 -2.52
C LYS A 122 -11.68 -11.07 -1.52
N ILE A 123 -11.31 -11.07 -0.24
CA ILE A 123 -12.11 -11.67 0.85
C ILE A 123 -13.42 -10.89 1.03
N ILE A 124 -13.35 -9.56 1.11
CA ILE A 124 -14.52 -8.69 1.26
C ILE A 124 -15.49 -8.90 0.09
N GLY A 125 -15.00 -8.88 -1.15
CA GLY A 125 -15.83 -9.12 -2.34
C GLY A 125 -16.52 -10.48 -2.32
N ARG A 126 -15.84 -11.54 -1.84
CA ARG A 126 -16.46 -12.87 -1.66
C ARG A 126 -17.55 -12.87 -0.59
N LEU A 127 -17.35 -12.18 0.53
CA LEU A 127 -18.35 -12.05 1.59
C LEU A 127 -19.58 -11.28 1.10
N TYR A 128 -19.40 -10.14 0.42
CA TYR A 128 -20.49 -9.38 -0.18
C TYR A 128 -21.28 -10.23 -1.18
N LYS A 129 -20.60 -11.00 -2.06
CA LYS A 129 -21.27 -11.89 -3.01
C LYS A 129 -22.11 -12.96 -2.29
N LYS A 130 -21.62 -13.53 -1.20
CA LYS A 130 -22.37 -14.50 -0.38
C LYS A 130 -23.60 -13.88 0.29
N ILE A 131 -23.50 -12.66 0.82
CA ILE A 131 -24.63 -11.97 1.46
C ILE A 131 -25.72 -11.62 0.42
N ILE A 132 -25.31 -11.12 -0.74
CA ILE A 132 -26.24 -10.80 -1.84
C ILE A 132 -26.93 -12.05 -2.38
N LEU A 133 -26.20 -13.16 -2.53
CA LEU A 133 -26.79 -14.45 -2.93
C LEU A 133 -27.77 -14.95 -1.86
N LYS A 134 -27.40 -14.89 -0.59
CA LYS A 134 -28.27 -15.28 0.53
C LYS A 134 -29.55 -14.44 0.62
N ASN A 135 -29.50 -13.15 0.29
CA ASN A 135 -30.69 -12.28 0.28
C ASN A 135 -31.59 -12.53 -0.94
N ARG A 136 -31.11 -13.11 -2.04
CA ARG A 136 -31.98 -13.53 -3.17
C ARG A 136 -32.79 -14.80 -2.87
N ASP A 137 -32.27 -15.68 -2.04
CA ASP A 137 -32.96 -16.93 -1.69
C ASP A 137 -34.09 -16.73 -0.66
N CYS A 138 -34.15 -15.58 0.02
CA CYS A 138 -35.24 -15.23 0.94
C CYS A 138 -36.43 -14.49 0.28
N ILE A 139 -36.39 -14.21 -1.04
CA ILE A 139 -37.46 -13.52 -1.78
C ILE A 139 -38.21 -14.51 -2.71
N LYS A 140 -38.12 -15.81 -2.45
CA LYS A 140 -38.91 -16.84 -3.15
C LYS A 140 -39.97 -17.43 -2.25
#